data_AF-A0A831KBI8-F1
#
_entry.id   AF-A0A831KBI8-F1
#
_cell.length_a   1.000
_cell.length_b   1.000
_cell.length_c   1.000
_cell.angle_alpha   90.00
_cell.angle_beta   90.00
_cell.angle_gamma   90.00
#
_symmetry.space_group_name_H-M   'P 1'
#
loop_
_entity.id
_entity.type
_entity.pdbx_description
1 polymer ?
#
loop_
_entity_poly.entity_id
_entity_poly.type
_entity_poly.pdbx_seq_one_letter_code
_entity_poly.pdbx_strand_id
1 'polypeptide(L)'
;MTSPKGNSILEEGIDFVRFDTDPNAYDDEIIQSITLHRLFRSDFVYVLAPNGYVGRTTCYEIGRLLHAKLPVYFSSYPTDLPIKLPDSHILSIEQISIMLKKENFTPAWPFQDESLGFFGELEKEIISGKYRNK
;
A
#
# COMPACT_ATOMS: atom_id res chain seq x y z
N MET A 1 -15.26 3.35 -17.11
CA MET A 1 -14.63 3.75 -15.84
C MET A 1 -15.49 3.27 -14.70
N THR A 2 -15.01 2.32 -13.91
CA THR A 2 -15.61 1.93 -12.62
C THR A 2 -14.72 2.47 -11.51
N SER A 3 -14.70 3.79 -11.35
CA SER A 3 -14.07 4.37 -10.16
C SER A 3 -14.89 3.96 -8.94
N PRO A 4 -14.26 3.54 -7.83
CA PRO A 4 -14.99 3.22 -6.61
C PRO A 4 -15.84 4.42 -6.19
N LYS A 5 -17.09 4.18 -5.82
CA LYS A 5 -17.86 5.18 -5.08
C LYS A 5 -17.31 5.19 -3.66
N GLY A 6 -17.04 6.37 -3.11
CA GLY A 6 -16.72 6.51 -1.70
C GLY A 6 -17.91 6.05 -0.86
N ASN A 7 -17.65 5.23 0.16
CA ASN A 7 -18.64 4.73 1.10
C ASN A 7 -18.47 5.41 2.45
N SER A 8 -19.56 5.49 3.23
CA SER A 8 -19.53 6.14 4.53
C SER A 8 -18.81 5.27 5.55
N ILE A 9 -17.97 5.88 6.38
CA ILE A 9 -17.42 5.25 7.58
C ILE A 9 -18.53 5.16 8.63
N LEU A 10 -18.65 4.01 9.30
CA LEU A 10 -19.68 3.80 10.33
C LEU A 10 -19.38 4.55 11.63
N GLU A 11 -18.11 4.65 12.02
CA GLU A 11 -17.66 5.30 13.25
C GLU A 11 -16.26 5.87 13.08
N GLU A 12 -16.05 7.11 13.52
CA GLU A 12 -14.75 7.79 13.50
C GLU A 12 -13.97 7.54 14.79
N GLY A 13 -12.64 7.57 14.72
CA GLY A 13 -11.77 7.51 15.91
C GLY A 13 -11.57 6.11 16.52
N ILE A 14 -12.00 5.06 15.82
CA ILE A 14 -11.76 3.67 16.21
C ILE A 14 -10.55 3.07 15.46
N ASP A 15 -9.93 2.04 16.06
CA ASP A 15 -8.73 1.40 15.52
C ASP A 15 -8.98 0.63 14.21
N PHE A 16 -10.21 0.14 13.99
CA PHE A 16 -10.61 -0.60 12.79
C PHE A 16 -11.79 0.08 12.10
N VAL A 17 -11.53 0.73 10.96
CA VAL A 17 -12.53 1.47 10.19
C VAL A 17 -13.43 0.48 9.43
N ARG A 18 -14.74 0.55 9.69
CA ARG A 18 -15.76 -0.16 8.90
C ARG A 18 -16.52 0.79 7.99
N PHE A 19 -16.87 0.30 6.80
CA PHE A 19 -17.75 0.98 5.86
C PHE A 19 -19.18 0.46 5.95
N ASP A 20 -20.15 1.28 5.57
CA ASP A 20 -21.57 0.91 5.49
C ASP A 20 -21.86 -0.30 4.57
N THR A 21 -20.95 -0.58 3.63
CA THR A 21 -21.01 -1.75 2.75
C THR A 21 -20.42 -3.02 3.34
N ASP A 22 -19.76 -2.95 4.50
CA ASP A 22 -19.19 -4.14 5.13
C ASP A 22 -20.31 -4.97 5.79
N PRO A 23 -20.33 -6.31 5.61
CA PRO A 23 -21.35 -7.14 6.24
C PRO A 23 -21.27 -7.08 7.77
N ASN A 24 -22.36 -6.66 8.42
CA ASN A 24 -22.46 -6.60 9.88
C ASN A 24 -22.20 -7.94 10.58
N ALA A 25 -22.40 -9.07 9.88
CA ALA A 25 -22.18 -10.40 10.41
C ALA A 25 -20.71 -10.84 10.42
N TYR A 26 -19.80 -10.05 9.83
CA TYR A 26 -18.38 -10.37 9.78
C TYR A 26 -17.64 -9.63 10.88
N ASP A 27 -16.70 -10.32 11.52
CA ASP A 27 -15.75 -9.74 12.48
C ASP A 27 -14.63 -9.00 11.75
N ASP A 28 -13.89 -8.14 12.46
CA ASP A 28 -12.87 -7.26 11.87
C ASP A 28 -11.78 -8.05 11.15
N GLU A 29 -11.38 -9.21 11.68
CA GLU A 29 -10.36 -10.07 11.08
C GLU A 29 -10.81 -10.65 9.72
N ILE A 30 -12.12 -10.90 9.56
CA ILE A 30 -12.71 -11.38 8.31
C ILE A 30 -12.69 -10.24 7.28
N ILE A 31 -13.14 -9.04 7.68
CA ILE A 31 -13.10 -7.85 6.82
C ILE A 31 -11.66 -7.56 6.40
N GLN A 32 -10.72 -7.58 7.34
CA GLN A 32 -9.29 -7.39 7.09
C GLN A 32 -8.74 -8.41 6.07
N SER A 33 -9.13 -9.68 6.21
CA SER A 33 -8.70 -10.73 5.28
C SER A 33 -9.25 -10.53 3.87
N ILE A 34 -10.51 -10.09 3.75
CA ILE A 34 -11.14 -9.76 2.48
C ILE A 34 -10.50 -8.53 1.85
N THR A 35 -10.27 -7.47 2.63
CA THR A 35 -9.59 -6.24 2.21
C THR A 35 -8.22 -6.57 1.64
N LEU A 36 -7.43 -7.35 2.36
CA LEU A 36 -6.10 -7.73 1.90
C LEU A 36 -6.16 -8.61 0.63
N HIS A 37 -7.13 -9.51 0.52
CA HIS A 37 -7.35 -10.28 -0.71
C HIS A 37 -7.64 -9.37 -1.91
N ARG A 38 -8.45 -8.32 -1.73
CA ARG A 38 -8.73 -7.32 -2.77
C ARG A 38 -7.48 -6.52 -3.14
N LEU A 39 -6.70 -6.09 -2.15
CA LEU A 39 -5.44 -5.37 -2.36
C LEU A 39 -4.43 -6.20 -3.17
N PHE A 40 -4.29 -7.50 -2.90
CA PHE A 40 -3.39 -8.37 -3.69
C PHE A 40 -3.81 -8.56 -5.15
N ARG A 41 -5.04 -8.20 -5.51
CA ARG A 41 -5.56 -8.31 -6.88
C ARG A 41 -5.51 -7.00 -7.66
N SER A 42 -5.09 -5.90 -7.05
CA SER A 42 -4.94 -4.63 -7.77
C SER A 42 -3.63 -4.60 -8.57
N ASP A 43 -3.57 -3.73 -9.58
CA ASP A 43 -2.34 -3.50 -10.33
C ASP A 43 -1.30 -2.71 -9.50
N PHE A 44 -1.79 -1.87 -8.59
CA PHE A 44 -1.01 -1.13 -7.60
C PHE A 44 -1.91 -0.67 -6.45
N VAL A 45 -1.29 -0.13 -5.39
CA VAL A 45 -1.99 0.51 -4.26
C VAL A 45 -1.48 1.94 -4.09
N TYR A 46 -2.38 2.88 -3.84
CA TYR A 46 -2.05 4.26 -3.49
C TYR A 46 -2.54 4.57 -2.08
N VAL A 47 -1.60 4.89 -1.18
CA VAL A 47 -1.85 5.15 0.24
C VAL A 47 -1.94 6.65 0.45
N LEU A 48 -3.09 7.10 0.93
CA LEU A 48 -3.26 8.47 1.40
C LEU A 48 -2.74 8.57 2.84
N ALA A 49 -1.55 9.15 3.01
CA ALA A 49 -0.86 9.31 4.27
C ALA A 49 -0.66 10.81 4.59
N PRO A 50 -1.71 11.56 4.95
CA PRO A 50 -1.60 12.98 5.22
C PRO A 50 -0.62 13.21 6.38
N ASN A 51 0.35 14.11 6.19
CA ASN A 51 1.46 14.34 7.13
C ASN A 51 2.29 13.07 7.46
N GLY A 52 2.17 12.03 6.63
CA GLY A 52 2.90 10.77 6.80
C GLY A 52 2.31 9.81 7.84
N TYR A 53 1.13 10.05 8.39
CA TYR A 53 0.49 9.07 9.27
C TYR A 53 -0.26 8.01 8.45
N VAL A 54 -0.07 6.74 8.77
CA VAL A 54 -0.67 5.60 8.03
C VAL A 54 -1.57 4.73 8.92
N GLY A 55 -1.15 4.50 10.17
CA GLY A 55 -1.86 3.66 11.14
C GLY A 55 -1.34 2.22 11.16
N ARG A 56 -1.41 1.59 12.34
CA ARG A 56 -0.78 0.28 12.60
C ARG A 56 -1.31 -0.84 11.70
N THR A 57 -2.63 -0.93 11.55
CA THR A 57 -3.30 -1.94 10.72
C THR A 57 -2.89 -1.78 9.26
N THR A 58 -2.91 -0.54 8.76
CA THR A 58 -2.47 -0.21 7.40
C THR A 58 -0.97 -0.50 7.20
N CYS A 59 -0.11 -0.23 8.19
CA CYS A 59 1.31 -0.59 8.14
C CYS A 59 1.49 -2.12 7.99
N TYR A 60 0.69 -2.92 8.69
CA TYR A 60 0.68 -4.38 8.53
C TYR A 60 0.29 -4.79 7.10
N GLU A 61 -0.76 -4.18 6.54
CA GLU A 61 -1.17 -4.44 5.15
C GLU A 61 -0.04 -4.11 4.17
N ILE A 62 0.51 -2.89 4.26
CA ILE A 62 1.58 -2.41 3.38
C ILE A 62 2.79 -3.34 3.43
N GLY A 63 3.21 -3.77 4.63
CA GLY A 63 4.29 -4.73 4.77
C GLY A 63 4.03 -6.01 3.95
N ARG A 64 2.82 -6.55 4.01
CA ARG A 64 2.43 -7.74 3.24
C ARG A 64 2.41 -7.48 1.73
N LEU A 65 1.93 -6.31 1.30
CA LEU A 65 1.91 -5.92 -0.12
C LEU A 65 3.34 -5.79 -0.68
N LEU A 66 4.23 -5.13 0.06
CA LEU A 66 5.64 -4.98 -0.31
C LEU A 66 6.36 -6.32 -0.40
N HIS A 67 6.13 -7.23 0.55
CA HIS A 67 6.68 -8.58 0.50
C HIS A 67 6.14 -9.41 -0.67
N ALA A 68 4.91 -9.16 -1.11
CA ALA A 68 4.33 -9.78 -2.31
C ALA A 68 4.78 -9.11 -3.62
N LYS A 69 5.71 -8.14 -3.56
CA LYS A 69 6.20 -7.35 -4.69
C LYS A 69 5.13 -6.51 -5.38
N LEU A 70 4.09 -6.11 -4.65
CA LEU A 70 3.06 -5.24 -5.19
C LEU A 70 3.56 -3.79 -5.28
N PRO A 71 3.29 -3.06 -6.38
CA PRO A 71 3.54 -1.62 -6.47
C PRO A 71 2.70 -0.85 -5.45
N VAL A 72 3.36 -0.08 -4.57
CA VAL A 72 2.70 0.76 -3.55
C VAL A 72 3.25 2.17 -3.63
N TYR A 73 2.37 3.16 -3.77
CA TYR A 73 2.68 4.59 -3.85
C TYR A 73 2.02 5.32 -2.68
N PHE A 74 2.57 6.48 -2.28
CA PHE A 74 2.12 7.23 -1.11
C PHE A 74 1.92 8.70 -1.43
N SER A 75 0.95 9.35 -0.77
CA SER A 75 0.76 10.80 -0.88
C SER A 75 1.84 11.63 -0.15
N SER A 76 2.52 11.03 0.82
CA SER A 76 3.63 11.62 1.58
C SER A 76 4.48 10.51 2.17
N TYR A 77 5.70 10.84 2.59
CA TYR A 77 6.56 9.89 3.28
C TYR A 77 5.90 9.37 4.57
N PRO A 78 5.73 8.05 4.75
CA PRO A 78 5.17 7.51 5.97
C PRO A 78 6.15 7.71 7.14
N THR A 79 5.61 8.01 8.32
CA THR A 79 6.36 8.33 9.55
C THR A 79 6.31 7.18 10.56
N ASP A 80 5.33 6.31 10.44
CA ASP A 80 5.03 5.16 11.30
C ASP A 80 5.25 3.81 10.61
N LEU A 81 5.86 3.84 9.41
CA LEU A 81 6.28 2.65 8.66
C LEU A 81 7.81 2.67 8.51
N PRO A 82 8.57 1.78 9.20
CA PRO A 82 10.02 1.82 9.23
C PRO A 82 10.64 1.19 7.97
N ILE A 83 10.38 1.79 6.80
CA ILE A 83 10.94 1.39 5.51
C ILE A 83 11.57 2.58 4.80
N LYS A 84 12.54 2.32 3.92
CA LYS A 84 13.08 3.34 3.01
C LYS A 84 12.36 3.26 1.67
N LEU A 85 11.77 4.37 1.24
CA LEU A 85 11.10 4.50 -0.05
C LEU A 85 11.88 5.46 -0.97
N PRO A 86 11.86 5.24 -2.29
CA PRO A 86 12.39 6.18 -3.26
C PRO A 86 11.40 7.35 -3.50
N ASP A 87 11.90 8.52 -3.91
CA ASP A 87 11.06 9.69 -4.23
C ASP A 87 10.03 9.38 -5.33
N SER A 88 10.34 8.48 -6.25
CA SER A 88 9.44 8.02 -7.32
C SER A 88 8.17 7.34 -6.81
N HIS A 89 8.15 6.92 -5.55
CA HIS A 89 7.01 6.29 -4.89
C HIS A 89 6.22 7.25 -3.99
N ILE A 90 6.66 8.50 -3.87
CA ILE A 90 5.96 9.56 -3.14
C ILE A 90 5.34 10.53 -4.16
N LEU A 91 4.04 10.39 -4.38
CA LEU A 91 3.30 11.10 -5.42
C LEU A 91 2.08 11.78 -4.84
N SER A 92 1.91 13.08 -5.11
CA SER A 92 0.66 13.78 -4.82
C SER A 92 -0.50 13.18 -5.63
N ILE A 93 -1.73 13.47 -5.20
CA ILE A 93 -2.95 13.02 -5.88
C ILE A 93 -2.97 13.52 -7.34
N GLU A 94 -2.49 14.74 -7.58
CA GLU A 94 -2.38 15.35 -8.90
C GLU A 94 -1.37 14.59 -9.77
N GLN A 95 -0.20 14.26 -9.21
CA GLN A 95 0.85 13.53 -9.92
C GLN A 95 0.37 12.14 -10.35
N ILE A 96 -0.23 11.36 -9.43
CA ILE A 96 -0.72 10.03 -9.77
C ILE A 96 -1.90 10.09 -10.75
N SER A 97 -2.78 11.10 -10.62
CA SER A 97 -3.86 11.33 -11.59
C SER A 97 -3.33 11.63 -13.00
N ILE A 98 -2.23 12.38 -13.11
CA ILE A 98 -1.55 12.64 -14.39
C ILE A 98 -0.94 11.35 -14.93
N MET A 99 -0.29 10.54 -14.09
CA MET A 99 0.31 9.27 -14.50
C MET A 99 -0.75 8.30 -15.03
N LEU A 100 -1.88 8.14 -14.33
CA LEU A 100 -2.98 7.27 -14.75
C LEU A 100 -3.63 7.68 -16.08
N LYS A 101 -3.56 8.96 -16.43
CA LYS A 101 -4.05 9.46 -17.74
C LYS A 101 -3.07 9.19 -18.88
N LYS A 102 -1.80 8.90 -18.58
CA LYS A 102 -0.82 8.52 -19.59
C LYS A 102 -0.98 7.02 -19.85
N GLU A 103 -1.21 6.63 -21.10
CA GLU A 103 -1.46 5.23 -21.50
C GLU A 103 -0.27 4.27 -21.21
N ASN A 104 0.88 4.78 -20.79
CA ASN A 104 2.10 4.00 -20.53
C ASN A 104 2.49 3.93 -19.04
N PHE A 105 1.60 4.28 -18.11
CA PHE A 105 1.91 4.09 -16.70
C PHE A 105 2.03 2.60 -16.37
N THR A 106 3.25 2.17 -16.05
CA THR A 106 3.54 0.81 -15.60
C THR A 106 3.96 0.88 -14.14
N PRO A 107 3.07 0.50 -13.21
CA PRO A 107 3.41 0.45 -11.80
C PRO A 107 4.60 -0.48 -11.55
N ALA A 108 5.54 -0.04 -10.73
CA ALA A 108 6.74 -0.80 -10.39
C ALA A 108 6.80 -1.03 -8.89
N TRP A 109 7.47 -2.09 -8.46
CA TRP A 109 7.68 -2.35 -7.04
C TRP A 109 8.78 -1.40 -6.50
N PRO A 110 8.60 -0.72 -5.36
CA PRO A 110 9.53 0.32 -4.88
C PRO A 110 10.99 -0.10 -4.81
N PHE A 111 11.25 -1.35 -4.41
CA PHE A 111 12.62 -1.84 -4.30
C PHE A 111 13.28 -2.14 -5.65
N GLN A 112 12.56 -2.04 -6.77
CA GLN A 112 13.15 -2.05 -8.12
C GLN A 112 13.82 -0.72 -8.48
N ASP A 113 13.49 0.37 -7.80
CA ASP A 113 14.09 1.68 -8.06
C ASP A 113 15.58 1.71 -7.69
N GLU A 114 16.41 2.05 -8.67
CA GLU A 114 17.88 2.06 -8.53
C GLU A 114 18.38 3.12 -7.54
N SER A 115 17.60 4.18 -7.28
CA SER A 115 17.97 5.25 -6.34
C SER A 115 18.12 4.76 -4.89
N LEU A 116 17.53 3.60 -4.55
CA LEU A 116 17.69 2.99 -3.24
C LEU A 116 19.07 2.34 -3.03
N GLY A 117 19.83 2.10 -4.11
CA GLY A 117 21.13 1.44 -4.07
C GLY A 117 21.11 0.13 -3.27
N PHE A 118 22.08 -0.03 -2.37
CA PHE A 118 22.23 -1.22 -1.53
C PHE A 118 20.95 -1.60 -0.76
N PHE A 119 20.13 -0.62 -0.33
CA PHE A 119 18.90 -0.93 0.40
C PHE A 119 17.90 -1.69 -0.48
N GLY A 120 17.73 -1.25 -1.73
CA GLY A 120 16.85 -1.93 -2.69
C GLY A 120 17.36 -3.34 -3.05
N GLU A 121 18.68 -3.52 -3.13
CA GLU A 121 19.29 -4.84 -3.32
C GLU A 121 19.03 -5.77 -2.13
N LEU A 122 19.23 -5.28 -0.90
CA LEU A 122 18.97 -6.04 0.33
C LEU A 122 17.53 -6.55 0.39
N GLU A 123 16.54 -5.72 0.10
CA GLU A 123 15.13 -6.11 0.09
C GLU A 123 14.82 -7.19 -0.96
N LYS A 124 15.42 -7.10 -2.15
CA LYS A 124 15.32 -8.15 -3.19
C LYS A 124 15.90 -9.47 -2.69
N GLU A 125 17.03 -9.43 -1.98
CA GLU A 125 17.70 -10.61 -1.43
C GLU A 125 16.89 -11.27 -0.29
N ILE A 126 16.33 -10.47 0.62
CA ILE A 126 15.45 -10.95 1.69
C ILE A 126 14.25 -11.69 1.10
N ILE A 127 13.58 -11.09 0.11
CA ILE A 127 12.37 -11.67 -0.49
C ILE A 127 12.67 -12.88 -1.37
N SER A 128 13.82 -12.94 -2.03
CA SER A 128 14.26 -14.14 -2.75
C SER A 128 14.71 -15.27 -1.82
N GLY A 129 14.78 -15.02 -0.51
CA GLY A 129 15.09 -16.03 0.50
C GLY A 129 16.58 -16.28 0.70
N LYS A 130 17.46 -15.37 0.28
CA LYS A 130 18.92 -15.47 0.47
C LYS A 130 19.31 -15.70 1.94
N TYR A 131 18.53 -15.15 2.87
CA TYR A 131 18.75 -15.23 4.32
C TYR A 131 17.95 -16.34 5.03
N ARG A 132 17.33 -17.26 4.28
CA ARG A 132 16.75 -18.45 4.91
C ARG A 132 17.89 -19.31 5.44
N ASN A 133 18.05 -19.37 6.77
CA ASN A 133 18.93 -20.35 7.41
C ASN A 133 18.53 -21.75 6.91
N LYS A 134 19.50 -22.50 6.39
CA LYS A 134 19.33 -23.92 6.05
C LYS A 134 19.16 -24.77 7.30
#